data_AF-A0A2V9J1I6-F1
#
_entry.id   AF-A0A2V9J1I6-F1
#
_cell.length_a   1.000
_cell.length_b   1.000
_cell.length_c   1.000
_cell.angle_alpha   90.00
_cell.angle_beta   90.00
_cell.angle_gamma   90.00
#
_symmetry.space_group_name_H-M   'P 1'
#
loop_
_entity.id
_entity.type
_entity.pdbx_description
1 polymer ?
#
loop_
_entity_poly.entity_id
_entity_poly.type
_entity_poly.pdbx_seq_one_letter_code
_entity_poly.pdbx_strand_id
1 'polypeptide(L)'
;MVGAALRRPPTGSASPGAPFEFPEVRNWLTFTAERAYSRSLALVVGLVARGDASAVSAVLRPLAAGAQLSGHFHAAAFNYRHLQKGQIDLKHTVRSLFENDSLQGVLHLLNDDRPMAGVGESEFVHGAIWMGPIS
;
A
#
# COMPACT_ATOMS: atom_id res chain seq x y z
N MET A 1 5.41 0.32 -7.14
CA MET A 1 4.08 -0.17 -6.68
C MET A 1 2.97 0.80 -7.07
N VAL A 2 1.80 0.28 -7.44
CA VAL A 2 0.59 1.00 -7.86
C VAL A 2 -0.44 1.02 -6.74
N GLY A 3 -1.13 2.14 -6.54
CA GLY A 3 -2.25 2.24 -5.59
C GLY A 3 -3.56 1.67 -6.15
N ALA A 4 -4.22 0.79 -5.41
CA ALA A 4 -5.53 0.23 -5.73
C ALA A 4 -6.50 0.35 -4.55
N ALA A 5 -7.64 1.00 -4.76
CA ALA A 5 -8.72 1.09 -3.79
C ALA A 5 -9.64 -0.13 -3.89
N LEU A 6 -10.18 -0.57 -2.75
CA LEU A 6 -11.22 -1.60 -2.74
C LEU A 6 -12.57 -1.02 -3.17
N ARG A 7 -13.27 -1.74 -4.04
CA ARG A 7 -14.68 -1.45 -4.41
C ARG A 7 -15.68 -2.11 -3.47
N ARG A 8 -15.21 -3.05 -2.65
CA ARG A 8 -16.03 -3.88 -1.75
C ARG A 8 -15.29 -4.12 -0.43
N PRO A 9 -16.01 -4.36 0.68
CA PRO A 9 -15.37 -4.71 1.94
C PRO A 9 -14.50 -5.97 1.80
N PRO A 10 -13.29 -6.00 2.40
CA PRO A 10 -12.42 -7.18 2.37
C PRO A 10 -12.94 -8.34 3.22
N THR A 11 -14.06 -8.16 3.90
CA THR A 11 -14.72 -9.15 4.76
C THR A 11 -15.65 -10.10 4.01
N GLY A 12 -15.93 -9.85 2.73
CA GLY A 12 -16.71 -10.76 1.89
C GLY A 12 -15.92 -12.04 1.60
N SER A 13 -16.60 -13.19 1.54
CA SER A 13 -15.96 -14.45 1.15
C SER A 13 -15.35 -14.30 -0.24
N ALA A 14 -14.01 -14.32 -0.30
CA ALA A 14 -13.29 -14.37 -1.56
C ALA A 14 -13.61 -15.71 -2.24
N SER A 15 -14.32 -15.66 -3.37
CA SER A 15 -14.47 -16.80 -4.27
C SER A 15 -13.09 -17.29 -4.75
N PRO A 16 -12.95 -18.53 -5.24
CA PRO A 16 -11.71 -18.97 -5.90
C PRO A 16 -11.29 -17.96 -6.98
N GLY A 17 -10.09 -17.39 -6.86
CA GLY A 17 -9.55 -16.35 -7.76
C GLY A 17 -9.78 -14.88 -7.34
N ALA A 18 -10.56 -14.62 -6.28
CA ALA A 18 -10.72 -13.25 -5.74
C ALA A 18 -9.58 -12.88 -4.75
N PRO A 19 -9.24 -11.59 -4.58
CA PRO A 19 -9.74 -10.42 -5.30
C PRO A 19 -8.81 -9.93 -6.45
N PHE A 20 -7.75 -10.67 -6.80
CA PHE A 20 -6.68 -10.16 -7.68
C PHE A 20 -6.61 -10.82 -9.06
N GLU A 21 -7.33 -11.92 -9.31
CA GLU A 21 -7.31 -12.57 -10.62
C GLU A 21 -8.39 -12.03 -11.55
N PHE A 22 -8.15 -12.10 -12.86
CA PHE A 22 -9.17 -11.77 -13.84
C PHE A 22 -10.24 -12.87 -13.90
N PRO A 23 -11.54 -12.52 -14.02
CA PRO A 23 -12.08 -11.17 -14.17
C PRO A 23 -12.38 -10.45 -12.85
N GLU A 24 -12.31 -11.15 -11.72
CA GLU A 24 -12.74 -10.66 -10.41
C GLU A 24 -12.03 -9.39 -9.95
N VAL A 25 -10.77 -9.20 -10.32
CA VAL A 25 -10.00 -7.98 -10.02
C VAL A 25 -10.73 -6.70 -10.42
N ARG A 26 -11.53 -6.73 -11.51
CA ARG A 26 -12.31 -5.58 -11.96
C ARG A 26 -13.48 -5.27 -11.02
N ASN A 27 -14.04 -6.29 -10.36
CA ASN A 27 -15.15 -6.14 -9.43
C ASN A 27 -14.68 -5.72 -8.03
N TRP A 28 -13.43 -6.04 -7.69
CA TRP A 28 -12.86 -5.83 -6.37
C TRP A 28 -12.00 -4.58 -6.25
N LEU A 29 -11.29 -4.19 -7.30
CA LEU A 29 -10.32 -3.09 -7.26
C LEU A 29 -10.65 -1.97 -8.24
N THR A 30 -10.35 -0.75 -7.81
CA THR A 30 -10.23 0.42 -8.66
C THR A 30 -8.80 0.93 -8.58
N PHE A 31 -8.16 1.11 -9.72
CA PHE A 31 -6.88 1.80 -9.86
C PHE A 31 -6.96 2.73 -11.08
N THR A 32 -6.08 3.73 -11.13
CA THR A 32 -6.05 4.72 -12.21
C THR A 32 -4.63 4.90 -12.72
N ALA A 33 -4.50 5.24 -14.00
CA ALA A 33 -3.25 5.63 -14.64
C ALA A 33 -2.84 7.08 -14.33
N GLU A 34 -3.78 7.87 -13.81
CA GLU A 34 -3.53 9.24 -13.42
C GLU A 34 -3.05 9.33 -11.97
N ARG A 35 -2.35 10.41 -11.64
CA ARG A 35 -1.93 10.67 -10.26
C ARG A 35 -3.13 11.02 -9.38
N ALA A 36 -3.73 10.01 -8.74
CA ALA A 36 -4.93 10.17 -7.90
C ALA A 36 -4.73 11.06 -6.67
N TYR A 37 -3.53 11.04 -6.06
CA TYR A 37 -3.22 11.75 -4.82
C TYR A 37 -1.96 12.59 -4.98
N SER A 38 -1.89 13.41 -6.02
CA SER A 38 -0.74 14.29 -6.23
C SER A 38 -0.61 15.32 -5.09
N ARG A 39 0.62 15.63 -4.66
CA ARG A 39 0.90 16.59 -3.58
C ARG A 39 0.10 16.30 -2.30
N SER A 40 0.08 15.03 -1.90
CA SER A 40 -0.53 14.53 -0.67
C SER A 40 0.54 13.99 0.28
N LEU A 41 0.16 13.76 1.54
CA LEU A 41 0.96 12.97 2.47
C LEU A 41 0.38 11.56 2.54
N ALA A 42 1.22 10.54 2.42
CA ALA A 42 0.81 9.15 2.55
C ALA A 42 1.39 8.52 3.82
N LEU A 43 0.53 7.91 4.64
CA LEU A 43 0.95 6.97 5.68
C LEU A 43 0.94 5.56 5.06
N VAL A 44 2.12 4.97 4.87
CA VAL A 44 2.27 3.62 4.35
C VAL A 44 2.59 2.66 5.49
N VAL A 45 1.85 1.56 5.56
CA VAL A 45 2.04 0.48 6.54
C VAL A 45 2.06 -0.83 5.80
N GLY A 46 2.98 -1.72 6.14
CA GLY A 46 3.00 -3.04 5.56
C GLY A 46 3.98 -3.98 6.21
N LEU A 47 3.94 -5.22 5.73
CA LEU A 47 4.81 -6.29 6.15
C LEU A 47 5.72 -6.64 4.97
N VAL A 48 6.98 -6.96 5.28
CA VAL A 48 7.94 -7.47 4.32
C VAL A 48 8.61 -8.69 4.93
N ALA A 49 8.82 -9.71 4.11
CA ALA A 49 9.51 -10.92 4.52
C ALA A 49 10.52 -11.35 3.45
N ARG A 50 11.54 -12.07 3.92
CA ARG A 50 12.55 -12.74 3.10
C ARG A 50 12.61 -14.20 3.53
N GLY A 51 12.57 -15.13 2.59
CA GLY A 51 12.62 -16.56 2.90
C GLY A 51 11.26 -17.12 3.36
N ASP A 52 11.27 -18.05 4.31
CA ASP A 52 10.05 -18.68 4.82
C ASP A 52 9.24 -17.70 5.69
N ALA A 53 8.04 -17.38 5.22
CA ALA A 53 7.06 -16.55 5.91
C ALA A 53 5.71 -17.28 5.96
N SER A 54 5.73 -18.60 6.14
CA SER A 54 4.54 -19.48 6.11
C SER A 54 3.38 -18.99 6.97
N ALA A 55 3.65 -18.38 8.14
CA ALA A 55 2.62 -17.82 9.02
C ALA A 55 1.78 -16.70 8.38
N VAL A 56 2.33 -15.96 7.40
CA VAL A 56 1.69 -14.82 6.72
C VAL A 56 1.70 -14.95 5.20
N SER A 57 2.05 -16.12 4.66
CA SER A 57 2.25 -16.32 3.22
C SER A 57 0.98 -16.06 2.41
N ALA A 58 -0.21 -16.27 3.00
CA ALA A 58 -1.50 -16.01 2.36
C ALA A 58 -1.75 -14.53 2.01
N VAL A 59 -1.08 -13.59 2.69
CA VAL A 59 -1.26 -12.15 2.45
C VAL A 59 -0.07 -11.51 1.75
N LEU A 60 1.10 -12.14 1.77
CA LEU A 60 2.31 -11.59 1.13
C LEU A 60 2.33 -11.90 -0.37
N ARG A 61 2.89 -10.97 -1.16
CA ARG A 61 3.10 -11.14 -2.60
C ARG A 61 4.54 -10.76 -2.97
N PRO A 62 5.15 -11.37 -4.00
CA PRO A 62 6.46 -10.94 -4.49
C PRO A 62 6.48 -9.45 -4.83
N LEU A 63 7.54 -8.74 -4.41
CA LEU A 63 7.65 -7.28 -4.64
C LEU A 63 8.22 -6.91 -6.02
N ALA A 64 8.86 -7.86 -6.70
CA ALA A 64 9.26 -7.75 -8.09
C ALA A 64 9.39 -9.15 -8.70
N ALA A 65 9.39 -9.25 -10.02
CA ALA A 65 9.67 -10.50 -10.73
C ALA A 65 11.06 -11.04 -10.30
N GLY A 66 11.11 -12.28 -9.81
CA GLY A 66 12.34 -12.90 -9.30
C GLY A 66 12.85 -12.35 -7.96
N ALA A 67 12.08 -11.52 -7.26
CA ALA A 67 12.49 -10.97 -5.97
C ALA A 67 12.57 -12.04 -4.88
N GLN A 68 13.58 -11.92 -4.01
CA GLN A 68 13.67 -12.67 -2.74
C GLN A 68 12.80 -12.06 -1.63
N LEU A 69 12.13 -10.94 -1.93
CA LEU A 69 11.29 -10.20 -0.99
C LEU A 69 9.84 -10.32 -1.40
N SER A 70 9.02 -10.67 -0.43
CA SER A 70 7.57 -10.61 -0.51
C SER A 70 7.04 -9.59 0.49
N GLY A 71 5.98 -8.88 0.16
CA GLY A 71 5.39 -7.89 1.03
C GLY A 71 3.92 -7.66 0.77
N HIS A 72 3.30 -6.93 1.68
CA HIS A 72 1.91 -6.49 1.60
C HIS A 72 1.79 -5.13 2.27
N PHE A 73 1.35 -4.13 1.52
CA PHE A 73 1.37 -2.74 1.95
C PHE A 73 0.02 -2.07 1.68
N HIS A 74 -0.35 -1.21 2.62
CA HIS A 74 -1.46 -0.28 2.50
C HIS A 74 -0.96 1.15 2.61
N ALA A 75 -1.65 2.07 1.95
CA ALA A 75 -1.44 3.49 2.08
C ALA A 75 -2.74 4.20 2.46
N ALA A 76 -2.65 5.15 3.37
CA ALA A 76 -3.69 6.13 3.65
C ALA A 76 -3.20 7.50 3.17
N ALA A 77 -3.97 8.14 2.29
CA ALA A 77 -3.66 9.46 1.75
C ALA A 77 -4.36 10.55 2.56
N PHE A 78 -3.62 11.63 2.85
CA PHE A 78 -4.06 12.80 3.61
C PHE A 78 -3.67 14.07 2.87
N ASN A 79 -4.20 15.23 3.29
CA ASN A 79 -3.70 16.50 2.78
C ASN A 79 -2.21 16.63 3.04
N TYR A 80 -1.51 17.35 2.17
CA TYR A 80 -0.09 17.57 2.37
C TYR A 80 0.15 18.44 3.60
N ARG A 81 0.98 17.92 4.49
CA ARG A 81 1.59 18.67 5.59
C ARG A 81 3.08 18.39 5.62
N HIS A 82 3.85 19.40 5.98
CA HIS A 82 5.30 19.27 6.05
C HIS A 82 5.69 18.33 7.20
N LEU A 83 6.57 17.36 6.93
CA LEU A 83 7.16 16.51 7.96
C LEU A 83 8.31 17.25 8.66
N GLN A 84 8.37 17.13 9.98
CA GLN A 84 9.46 17.73 10.75
C GLN A 84 10.79 17.10 10.37
N LYS A 85 11.87 17.89 10.38
CA LYS A 85 13.22 17.36 10.19
C LYS A 85 13.71 16.70 11.47
N GLY A 86 14.54 15.67 11.34
CA GLY A 86 15.14 14.97 12.47
C GLY A 86 14.29 13.79 12.94
N GLN A 87 14.37 13.50 14.24
CA GLN A 87 13.66 12.35 14.82
C GLN A 87 12.16 12.62 14.86
N ILE A 88 11.39 11.78 14.16
CA ILE A 88 9.93 11.86 14.12
C ILE A 88 9.37 10.79 15.06
N ASP A 89 8.51 11.19 16.00
CA ASP A 89 7.79 10.27 16.86
C ASP A 89 6.64 9.59 16.10
N LEU A 90 6.70 8.27 15.94
CA LEU A 90 5.73 7.49 15.18
C LEU A 90 4.31 7.65 15.75
N LYS A 91 4.14 7.46 17.06
CA LYS A 91 2.83 7.42 17.71
C LYS A 91 2.12 8.76 17.62
N HIS A 92 2.83 9.83 17.96
CA HIS A 92 2.34 11.20 17.86
C HIS A 92 2.02 11.57 16.41
N THR A 93 2.90 11.22 15.47
CA THR A 93 2.70 11.56 14.04
C THR A 93 1.46 10.89 13.47
N VAL A 94 1.32 9.58 13.69
CA VAL A 94 0.17 8.80 13.21
C VAL A 94 -1.11 9.31 13.87
N ARG A 95 -1.12 9.48 15.19
CA ARG A 95 -2.30 10.00 15.90
C ARG A 95 -2.73 11.36 15.35
N SER A 96 -1.78 12.27 15.16
CA SER A 96 -2.06 13.60 14.62
C SER A 96 -2.63 13.58 13.19
N LEU A 97 -2.24 12.60 12.34
CA LEU A 97 -2.83 12.48 11.00
C LEU A 97 -4.33 12.17 11.07
N PHE A 98 -4.74 11.28 11.96
CA PHE A 98 -6.13 10.87 12.08
C PHE A 98 -6.99 11.83 12.90
N GLU A 99 -6.38 12.59 13.82
CA GLU A 99 -7.11 13.59 14.65
C GLU A 99 -7.26 14.95 13.94
N ASN A 100 -6.27 15.36 13.14
CA ASN A 100 -6.18 16.74 12.64
C ASN A 100 -6.30 16.88 11.11
N ASP A 101 -6.44 15.78 10.37
CA ASP A 101 -6.50 15.80 8.91
C ASP A 101 -7.67 14.94 8.39
N SER A 102 -8.02 15.13 7.11
CA SER A 102 -9.03 14.32 6.44
C SER A 102 -8.40 13.20 5.63
N LEU A 103 -8.87 11.98 5.87
CA LEU A 103 -8.51 10.82 5.09
C LEU A 103 -9.12 10.95 3.69
N GLN A 104 -8.26 11.06 2.67
CA GLN A 104 -8.65 11.19 1.26
C GLN A 104 -8.89 9.83 0.60
N GLY A 105 -8.22 8.78 1.07
CA GLY A 105 -8.38 7.44 0.53
C GLY A 105 -7.49 6.40 1.20
N VAL A 106 -7.90 5.14 1.06
CA VAL A 106 -7.15 3.97 1.53
C VAL A 106 -6.89 3.05 0.33
N LEU A 107 -5.62 2.68 0.15
CA LEU A 107 -5.12 1.95 -1.00
C LEU A 107 -4.38 0.70 -0.54
N HIS A 108 -4.51 -0.38 -1.31
CA HIS A 108 -3.49 -1.40 -1.39
C HIS A 108 -2.38 -0.89 -2.30
N LEU A 109 -1.12 -1.11 -1.92
CA LEU A 109 -0.01 -0.93 -2.84
C LEU A 109 0.30 -2.30 -3.45
N LEU A 110 0.18 -2.38 -4.77
CA LEU A 110 0.37 -3.61 -5.52
C LEU A 110 1.61 -3.48 -6.40
N ASN A 111 2.37 -4.56 -6.53
CA ASN A 111 3.38 -4.60 -7.57
C ASN A 111 2.69 -4.75 -8.94
N ASP A 112 3.14 -3.98 -9.93
CA ASP A 112 2.70 -4.11 -11.32
C ASP A 112 3.91 -4.42 -12.19
N ASP A 113 4.19 -5.72 -12.36
CA ASP A 113 5.30 -6.25 -13.13
C ASP A 113 4.92 -6.61 -14.57
N ARG A 114 3.76 -6.13 -15.04
CA ARG A 114 3.31 -6.43 -16.41
C ARG A 114 4.26 -5.78 -17.42
N PRO A 115 4.67 -6.50 -18.49
CA PRO A 115 5.68 -6.04 -19.44
C PRO A 115 5.21 -4.93 -20.39
N MET A 116 3.90 -4.67 -20.48
CA MET A 116 3.35 -3.54 -21.25
C MET A 116 3.19 -2.35 -20.31
N ALA A 117 3.88 -1.25 -20.61
CA ALA A 117 3.85 0.06 -19.93
C ALA A 117 2.92 0.09 -18.70
N GLY A 118 3.48 -0.26 -17.54
CA GLY A 118 2.73 -0.29 -16.27
C GLY A 118 1.98 1.03 -16.03
N VAL A 119 0.99 1.00 -15.15
CA VAL A 119 0.02 2.11 -14.99
C VAL A 119 0.63 3.37 -14.32
N GLY A 120 1.96 3.42 -14.19
CA GLY A 120 2.71 4.39 -13.38
C GLY A 120 2.83 3.93 -11.93
N GLU A 121 3.98 4.19 -11.30
CA GLU A 121 4.22 3.83 -9.90
C GLU A 121 4.04 5.02 -8.96
N SER A 122 3.67 4.74 -7.71
CA SER A 122 3.69 5.74 -6.64
C SER A 122 5.09 6.29 -6.43
N GLU A 123 5.21 7.62 -6.41
CA GLU A 123 6.46 8.34 -6.20
C GLU A 123 6.44 9.03 -4.83
N PHE A 124 7.38 8.67 -3.95
CA PHE A 124 7.56 9.30 -2.64
C PHE A 124 8.83 10.14 -2.64
N VAL A 125 8.69 11.46 -2.52
CA VAL A 125 9.82 12.40 -2.67
C VAL A 125 10.49 12.71 -1.33
N HIS A 126 9.71 12.79 -0.25
CA HIS A 126 10.18 13.06 1.10
C HIS A 126 9.40 12.23 2.11
N GLY A 127 10.08 11.67 3.11
CA GLY A 127 9.42 10.82 4.10
C GLY A 127 10.33 10.46 5.26
N ALA A 128 9.75 9.72 6.19
CA ALA A 128 10.45 9.01 7.24
C ALA A 128 9.98 7.55 7.24
N ILE A 129 10.84 6.65 7.70
CA ILE A 129 10.53 5.23 7.80
C ILE A 129 10.79 4.76 9.23
N TRP A 130 9.84 3.99 9.76
CA TRP A 130 10.01 3.19 10.95
C TRP A 130 9.90 1.73 10.53
N MET A 131 10.86 0.91 10.92
CA MET A 131 10.88 -0.51 10.61
C MET A 131 11.43 -1.29 11.79
N GLY A 132 10.89 -2.50 11.99
CA GLY A 132 11.32 -3.42 13.03
C GLY A 132 10.85 -4.84 12.72
N PRO A 133 11.43 -5.86 13.39
CA PRO A 133 10.98 -7.23 13.23
C PRO A 133 9.57 -7.41 13.77
N ILE A 134 8.82 -8.31 13.17
CA ILE A 134 7.58 -8.85 13.76
C ILE A 134 8.02 -9.95 14.70
N SER A 135 7.73 -9.78 15.99
CA SER A 135 8.06 -10.70 17.08
C SER A 135 7.24 -11.99 17.04
#